data_AF-A0A7L4ZWN6-F1
#
_entry.id   AF-A0A7L4ZWN6-F1
#
_cell.length_a   1.000
_cell.length_b   1.000
_cell.length_c   1.000
_cell.angle_alpha   90.00
_cell.angle_beta   90.00
_cell.angle_gamma   90.00
#
_symmetry.space_group_name_H-M   'P 1'
#
loop_
_entity.id
_entity.type
_entity.pdbx_description
1 polymer ?
#
loop_
_entity_poly.entity_id
_entity_poly.type
_entity_poly.pdbx_seq_one_letter_code
_entity_poly.pdbx_strand_id
1 'polypeptide(L)'
;MNRFLSIWLLGAGFWLLIGSPAHAQRRSVRAADALLTRPDTAAAVHELFASRRTGGGLFTAFGGVFTGLLTASIAQVPDPGSGDKIGAAASIGVMGLMPLGVGIGKLTRYSKKREQQVLTEYAQGGRLAHKYRRRLRGNFRPVHGNQSWPELAAVQAGVSIDQPTRPDSAVQQQGAATPAPATATSPVLAVAGRTRADTLDAVLGLFMAKRFGGQLPALLLVPVGGLIAGTSNADGEYNVYTGQYEEKQVSGGAVAAGLGLALGSAVYMFVHNAPYSMAKFQELEAAYNAGQPLPPALRAQLKPKHFDSGREWRNKMARRARR
;
A
#
# COMPACT_ATOMS: atom_id res chain seq x y z
N MET A 1 -34.41 -40.14 23.68
CA MET A 1 -35.09 -38.84 23.46
C MET A 1 -34.15 -37.76 23.99
N ASN A 2 -33.67 -36.73 23.30
CA ASN A 2 -33.80 -36.25 21.93
C ASN A 2 -32.55 -35.39 21.63
N ARG A 3 -31.80 -35.78 20.59
CA ARG A 3 -31.09 -34.99 19.57
C ARG A 3 -30.60 -33.57 19.95
N PHE A 4 -29.28 -33.42 20.15
CA PHE A 4 -28.53 -32.24 19.69
C PHE A 4 -27.17 -32.70 19.15
N LEU A 5 -27.15 -32.89 17.83
CA LEU A 5 -26.07 -33.38 17.00
C LEU A 5 -25.74 -32.29 15.97
N SER A 6 -24.45 -32.01 15.76
CA SER A 6 -23.86 -31.50 14.51
C SER A 6 -24.24 -30.11 13.97
N ILE A 7 -23.53 -29.05 14.39
CA ILE A 7 -23.24 -27.88 13.53
C ILE A 7 -21.84 -27.33 13.84
N TRP A 8 -20.78 -28.02 13.40
CA TRP A 8 -19.42 -27.48 13.27
C TRP A 8 -18.70 -28.22 12.13
N LEU A 9 -19.10 -28.00 10.88
CA LEU A 9 -18.38 -28.54 9.71
C LEU A 9 -18.84 -27.94 8.36
N LEU A 10 -18.81 -26.62 8.19
CA LEU A 10 -18.89 -26.01 6.84
C LEU A 10 -18.03 -24.75 6.78
N GLY A 11 -16.83 -24.87 6.19
CA GLY A 11 -15.94 -23.73 5.97
C GLY A 11 -14.56 -24.06 5.40
N ALA A 12 -14.32 -25.30 4.95
CA ALA A 12 -13.08 -25.70 4.29
C ALA A 12 -13.42 -26.40 2.97
N GLY A 13 -13.56 -25.64 1.88
CA GLY A 13 -13.95 -26.25 0.61
C GLY A 13 -14.13 -25.28 -0.55
N PHE A 14 -13.18 -24.36 -0.79
CA PHE A 14 -13.14 -23.65 -2.08
C PHE A 14 -11.72 -23.18 -2.43
N TRP A 15 -10.79 -24.13 -2.56
CA TRP A 15 -9.44 -23.90 -3.07
C TRP A 15 -8.97 -25.08 -3.93
N LEU A 16 -9.75 -25.45 -4.94
CA LEU A 16 -9.29 -26.39 -5.97
C LEU A 16 -9.55 -25.82 -7.38
N LEU A 17 -8.51 -25.96 -8.21
CA LEU A 17 -8.51 -25.94 -9.68
C LEU A 17 -8.42 -24.59 -10.40
N ILE A 18 -7.25 -23.95 -10.27
CA ILE A 18 -6.60 -23.28 -11.41
C ILE A 18 -5.26 -23.97 -11.61
N GLY A 19 -5.23 -24.97 -12.48
CA GLY A 19 -4.01 -25.65 -12.91
C GLY A 19 -3.22 -24.77 -13.87
N SER A 20 -2.28 -23.98 -13.36
CA SER A 20 -1.35 -23.22 -14.20
C SER A 20 -0.24 -24.14 -14.75
N PRO A 21 0.03 -24.15 -16.07
CA PRO A 21 1.10 -24.96 -16.67
C PRO A 21 2.49 -24.41 -16.29
N ALA A 22 3.03 -24.87 -15.14
CA ALA A 22 4.24 -24.33 -14.53
C ALA A 22 5.55 -25.05 -14.92
N HIS A 23 5.55 -25.91 -15.94
CA HIS A 23 6.67 -26.82 -16.19
C HIS A 23 7.69 -26.34 -17.24
N ALA A 24 7.33 -25.43 -18.16
CA ALA A 24 8.27 -24.93 -19.18
C ALA A 24 9.16 -23.75 -18.69
N GLN A 25 8.71 -23.00 -17.67
CA GLN A 25 9.38 -21.78 -17.21
C GLN A 25 10.51 -22.01 -16.20
N ARG A 26 10.76 -23.26 -15.77
CA ARG A 26 11.76 -23.58 -14.73
C ARG A 26 13.21 -23.66 -15.23
N ARG A 27 13.44 -23.86 -16.53
CA ARG A 27 14.82 -24.02 -17.06
C ARG A 27 15.51 -22.68 -17.35
N SER A 28 14.79 -21.63 -17.74
CA SER A 28 15.37 -20.31 -18.03
C SER A 28 15.76 -19.51 -16.78
N VAL A 29 15.16 -19.78 -15.62
CA VAL A 29 15.51 -19.09 -14.36
C VAL A 29 16.87 -19.54 -13.80
N ARG A 30 17.31 -20.75 -14.11
CA ARG A 30 18.54 -21.33 -13.50
C ARG A 30 19.83 -20.74 -14.07
N ALA A 31 19.78 -20.17 -15.29
CA ALA A 31 20.93 -19.48 -15.90
C ALA A 31 21.01 -17.99 -15.49
N ALA A 32 19.89 -17.37 -15.11
CA ALA A 32 19.83 -15.99 -14.63
C ALA A 32 20.13 -15.84 -13.12
N ASP A 33 20.18 -16.94 -12.36
CA ASP A 33 20.68 -16.95 -10.97
C ASP A 33 22.21 -16.76 -10.89
N ALA A 34 22.89 -16.69 -12.04
CA ALA A 34 24.33 -16.46 -12.14
C ALA A 34 24.67 -15.00 -11.77
N LEU A 35 25.24 -14.84 -10.57
CA LEU A 35 25.86 -13.64 -10.01
C LEU A 35 24.91 -12.56 -9.45
N LEU A 36 23.89 -12.96 -8.70
CA LEU A 36 23.24 -12.05 -7.74
C LEU A 36 24.29 -11.51 -6.78
N THR A 37 24.57 -10.21 -6.88
CA THR A 37 25.61 -9.60 -6.07
C THR A 37 25.16 -9.56 -4.60
N ARG A 38 26.12 -9.59 -3.67
CA ARG A 38 25.85 -9.41 -2.24
C ARG A 38 25.00 -8.15 -1.94
N PRO A 39 25.26 -6.98 -2.56
CA PRO A 39 24.42 -5.80 -2.35
C PRO A 39 22.99 -5.97 -2.87
N ASP A 40 22.77 -6.61 -4.04
CA ASP A 40 21.41 -6.83 -4.56
C ASP A 40 20.57 -7.66 -3.58
N THR A 41 21.18 -8.69 -2.98
CA THR A 41 20.52 -9.54 -2.00
C THR A 41 20.19 -8.78 -0.71
N ALA A 42 21.10 -7.91 -0.25
CA ALA A 42 20.87 -7.07 0.92
C ALA A 42 19.72 -6.07 0.68
N ALA A 43 19.67 -5.45 -0.50
CA ALA A 43 18.59 -4.54 -0.90
C ALA A 43 17.23 -5.25 -0.91
N ALA A 44 17.16 -6.45 -1.48
CA ALA A 44 15.93 -7.25 -1.51
C ALA A 44 15.46 -7.66 -0.10
N VAL A 45 16.40 -7.94 0.83
CA VAL A 45 16.07 -8.18 2.24
C VAL A 45 15.49 -6.92 2.88
N HIS A 46 16.10 -5.75 2.66
CA HIS A 46 15.59 -4.48 3.17
C HIS A 46 14.15 -4.21 2.69
N GLU A 47 13.89 -4.39 1.39
CA GLU A 47 12.56 -4.20 0.82
C GLU A 47 11.54 -5.17 1.40
N LEU A 48 11.91 -6.45 1.55
CA LEU A 48 11.07 -7.46 2.20
C LEU A 48 10.67 -7.03 3.62
N PHE A 49 11.61 -6.53 4.43
CA PHE A 49 11.34 -6.09 5.80
C PHE A 49 10.53 -4.79 5.82
N ALA A 50 10.81 -3.83 4.94
CA ALA A 50 10.04 -2.59 4.81
C ALA A 50 8.57 -2.87 4.42
N SER A 51 8.34 -3.72 3.43
CA SER A 51 6.99 -4.10 2.98
C SER A 51 6.21 -4.85 4.08
N ARG A 52 6.89 -5.74 4.83
CA ARG A 52 6.23 -6.47 5.93
C ARG A 52 5.93 -5.58 7.15
N ARG A 53 6.77 -4.59 7.44
CA ARG A 53 6.52 -3.60 8.49
C ARG A 53 5.36 -2.69 8.15
N THR A 54 5.32 -2.16 6.93
CA THR A 54 4.20 -1.32 6.47
C THR A 54 2.88 -2.08 6.51
N GLY A 55 2.87 -3.34 6.06
CA GLY A 55 1.72 -4.22 6.21
C GLY A 55 1.32 -4.44 7.68
N GLY A 56 2.29 -4.73 8.56
CA GLY A 56 2.05 -4.89 9.99
C GLY A 56 1.49 -3.64 10.66
N GLY A 57 2.05 -2.46 10.35
CA GLY A 57 1.57 -1.17 10.82
C GLY A 57 0.15 -0.86 10.38
N LEU A 58 -0.23 -1.25 9.16
CA LEU A 58 -1.60 -1.08 8.67
C LEU A 58 -2.59 -1.95 9.46
N PHE A 59 -2.23 -3.20 9.77
CA PHE A 59 -3.06 -4.08 10.60
C PHE A 59 -3.15 -3.60 12.06
N THR A 60 -2.04 -3.11 12.64
CA THR A 60 -2.04 -2.56 13.99
C THR A 60 -2.83 -1.26 14.07
N ALA A 61 -2.70 -0.36 13.09
CA ALA A 61 -3.48 0.87 13.03
C ALA A 61 -4.97 0.55 12.88
N PHE A 62 -5.33 -0.37 11.99
CA PHE A 62 -6.72 -0.81 11.81
C PHE A 62 -7.27 -1.44 13.09
N GLY A 63 -6.56 -2.42 13.66
CA GLY A 63 -6.98 -3.08 14.90
C GLY A 63 -7.01 -2.14 16.10
N GLY A 64 -6.08 -1.18 16.20
CA GLY A 64 -6.00 -0.18 17.26
C GLY A 64 -7.17 0.80 17.23
N VAL A 65 -7.46 1.36 16.05
CA VAL A 65 -8.63 2.22 15.85
C VAL A 65 -9.92 1.45 16.16
N PHE A 66 -10.04 0.22 15.67
CA PHE A 66 -11.24 -0.60 15.88
C PHE A 66 -11.41 -0.99 17.36
N THR A 67 -10.33 -1.40 18.03
CA THR A 67 -10.35 -1.70 19.47
C THR A 67 -10.69 -0.47 20.29
N GLY A 68 -10.10 0.70 19.98
CA GLY A 68 -10.40 1.95 20.67
C GLY A 68 -11.86 2.37 20.53
N LEU A 69 -12.40 2.32 19.30
CA LEU A 69 -13.81 2.61 19.02
C LEU A 69 -14.76 1.67 19.78
N LEU A 70 -14.48 0.37 19.75
CA LEU A 70 -15.30 -0.61 20.46
C LEU A 70 -15.20 -0.46 21.99
N THR A 71 -14.01 -0.16 22.52
CA THR A 71 -13.83 0.00 23.97
C THR A 71 -14.58 1.24 24.47
N ALA A 72 -14.57 2.34 23.71
CA ALA A 72 -15.39 3.52 24.00
C ALA A 72 -16.89 3.21 23.96
N SER A 73 -17.34 2.36 23.02
CA SER A 73 -18.76 1.96 22.94
C SER A 73 -19.24 1.11 24.13
N ILE A 74 -18.39 0.24 24.69
CA ILE A 74 -18.76 -0.54 25.89
C ILE A 74 -18.86 0.35 27.12
N ALA A 75 -18.00 1.36 27.25
CA ALA A 75 -17.99 2.27 28.40
C ALA A 75 -19.31 3.04 28.57
N GLN A 76 -20.11 3.17 27.50
CA GLN A 76 -21.41 3.85 27.51
C GLN A 76 -22.60 2.93 27.82
N VAL A 77 -22.41 1.62 28.06
CA VAL A 77 -23.50 0.69 28.37
C VAL A 77 -23.78 0.67 29.88
N PRO A 78 -24.90 1.26 30.37
CA PRO A 78 -25.04 1.63 31.78
C PRO A 78 -25.17 0.47 32.78
N ASP A 79 -25.53 -0.75 32.37
CA ASP A 79 -25.85 -1.81 33.34
C ASP A 79 -24.91 -3.03 33.30
N PRO A 80 -24.14 -3.34 34.35
CA PRO A 80 -23.24 -4.50 34.40
C PRO A 80 -23.95 -5.88 34.45
N GLY A 81 -25.28 -5.92 34.39
CA GLY A 81 -26.08 -7.16 34.52
C GLY A 81 -26.81 -7.64 33.26
N SER A 82 -26.82 -6.89 32.14
CA SER A 82 -27.54 -7.35 30.94
C SER A 82 -26.67 -8.33 30.12
N GLY A 83 -27.29 -9.42 29.65
CA GLY A 83 -26.64 -10.45 28.82
C GLY A 83 -26.00 -9.92 27.51
N ASP A 84 -26.31 -8.67 27.14
CA ASP A 84 -25.75 -7.98 25.98
C ASP A 84 -24.25 -7.66 26.11
N LYS A 85 -23.72 -7.51 27.33
CA LYS A 85 -22.28 -7.22 27.56
C LYS A 85 -21.37 -8.38 27.15
N ILE A 86 -21.86 -9.63 27.24
CA ILE A 86 -21.09 -10.82 26.85
C ILE A 86 -20.94 -10.87 25.32
N GLY A 87 -21.99 -10.50 24.57
CA GLY A 87 -21.95 -10.40 23.11
C GLY A 87 -21.01 -9.28 22.63
N ALA A 88 -21.07 -8.12 23.27
CA ALA A 88 -20.19 -6.99 22.96
C ALA A 88 -18.71 -7.33 23.25
N ALA A 89 -18.39 -7.89 24.41
CA ALA A 89 -17.02 -8.27 24.78
C ALA A 89 -16.43 -9.35 23.84
N ALA A 90 -17.23 -10.34 23.45
CA ALA A 90 -16.82 -11.37 22.49
C ALA A 90 -16.53 -10.76 21.10
N SER A 91 -17.32 -9.77 20.66
CA SER A 91 -17.10 -9.08 19.39
C SER A 91 -15.83 -8.22 19.39
N ILE A 92 -15.46 -7.60 20.52
CA ILE A 92 -14.16 -6.91 20.68
C ILE A 92 -13.00 -7.86 20.51
N GLY A 93 -13.08 -9.03 21.16
CA GLY A 93 -12.02 -10.03 21.09
C GLY A 93 -11.75 -10.51 19.66
N VAL A 94 -12.79 -10.80 18.89
CA VAL A 94 -12.65 -11.36 17.54
C VAL A 94 -12.30 -10.30 16.50
N MET A 95 -12.93 -9.12 16.53
CA MET A 95 -12.76 -8.11 15.48
C MET A 95 -11.68 -7.06 15.81
N GLY A 96 -11.44 -6.73 17.08
CA GLY A 96 -10.47 -5.71 17.49
C GLY A 96 -9.10 -6.29 17.86
N LEU A 97 -9.08 -7.25 18.79
CA LEU A 97 -7.84 -7.75 19.36
C LEU A 97 -7.08 -8.69 18.41
N MET A 98 -7.79 -9.48 17.58
CA MET A 98 -7.12 -10.44 16.69
C MET A 98 -6.27 -9.74 15.59
N PRO A 99 -6.77 -8.74 14.85
CA PRO A 99 -5.94 -8.01 13.87
C PRO A 99 -4.78 -7.25 14.53
N LEU A 100 -5.00 -6.71 15.73
CA LEU A 100 -3.98 -6.00 16.51
C LEU A 100 -2.85 -6.95 16.93
N GLY A 101 -3.18 -8.13 17.46
CA GLY A 101 -2.21 -9.17 17.81
C GLY A 101 -1.41 -9.65 16.59
N VAL A 102 -2.07 -9.86 15.45
CA VAL A 102 -1.39 -10.22 14.19
C VAL A 102 -0.47 -9.09 13.69
N GLY A 103 -0.90 -7.83 13.84
CA GLY A 103 -0.12 -6.64 13.50
C GLY A 103 1.15 -6.52 14.33
N ILE A 104 1.04 -6.58 15.66
CA ILE A 104 2.17 -6.55 16.60
C ILE A 104 3.10 -7.75 16.36
N GLY A 105 2.54 -8.95 16.17
CA GLY A 105 3.32 -10.16 15.87
C GLY A 105 4.13 -10.05 14.57
N LYS A 106 3.60 -9.35 13.56
CA LYS A 106 4.35 -9.04 12.33
C LYS A 106 5.41 -7.98 12.56
N LEU A 107 5.10 -6.88 13.26
CA LEU A 107 6.05 -5.78 13.50
C LEU A 107 7.28 -6.25 14.30
N THR A 108 7.06 -7.10 15.30
CA THR A 108 8.15 -7.69 16.10
C THR A 108 9.04 -8.63 15.26
N ARG A 109 8.41 -9.51 14.47
CA ARG A 109 9.11 -10.47 13.57
C ARG A 109 9.91 -9.76 12.46
N TYR A 110 9.43 -8.62 11.99
CA TYR A 110 10.05 -7.81 10.93
C TYR A 110 10.66 -6.50 11.45
N SER A 111 11.12 -6.47 12.70
CA SER A 111 11.77 -5.30 13.28
C SER A 111 13.12 -4.98 12.63
N LYS A 112 13.56 -3.72 12.73
CA LYS A 112 14.90 -3.28 12.27
C LYS A 112 16.04 -4.11 12.89
N LYS A 113 15.90 -4.50 14.15
CA LYS A 113 16.88 -5.34 14.85
C LYS A 113 17.01 -6.73 14.18
N ARG A 114 15.90 -7.36 13.82
CA ARG A 114 15.90 -8.65 13.10
C ARG A 114 16.43 -8.51 11.68
N GLU A 115 16.12 -7.40 11.01
CA GLU A 115 16.66 -7.08 9.68
C GLU A 115 18.19 -7.01 9.70
N GLN A 116 18.76 -6.23 10.63
CA GLN A 116 20.21 -6.13 10.84
C GLN A 116 20.82 -7.49 11.16
N GLN A 117 20.24 -8.25 12.09
CA GLN A 117 20.72 -9.60 12.43
C GLN A 117 20.82 -10.50 11.17
N VAL A 118 19.81 -10.47 10.30
CA VAL A 118 19.78 -11.28 9.09
C VAL A 118 20.84 -10.84 8.07
N LEU A 119 21.09 -9.54 7.98
CA LEU A 119 22.14 -8.99 7.11
C LEU A 119 23.53 -9.31 7.66
N THR A 120 23.73 -9.29 8.99
CA THR A 120 24.98 -9.72 9.63
C THR A 120 25.24 -11.21 9.42
N GLU A 121 24.24 -12.07 9.65
CA GLU A 121 24.34 -13.52 9.37
C GLU A 121 24.65 -13.79 7.89
N TYR A 122 24.03 -13.01 6.99
CA TYR A 122 24.29 -13.10 5.55
C TYR A 122 25.71 -12.65 5.19
N ALA A 123 26.22 -11.56 5.79
CA ALA A 123 27.57 -11.07 5.56
C ALA A 123 28.63 -12.09 6.04
N GLN A 124 28.39 -12.75 7.17
CA GLN A 124 29.29 -13.76 7.73
C GLN A 124 29.26 -15.08 6.95
N GLY A 125 28.06 -15.61 6.68
CA GLY A 125 27.91 -16.94 6.08
C GLY A 125 27.79 -16.95 4.56
N GLY A 126 27.64 -15.79 3.91
CA GLY A 126 27.36 -15.67 2.48
C GLY A 126 26.03 -16.30 2.04
N ARG A 127 25.20 -16.76 2.98
CA ARG A 127 23.97 -17.51 2.72
C ARG A 127 22.85 -17.01 3.61
N LEU A 128 21.72 -16.66 3.00
CA LEU A 128 20.55 -16.19 3.72
C LEU A 128 19.78 -17.37 4.31
N ALA A 129 19.26 -17.23 5.54
CA ALA A 129 18.47 -18.29 6.17
C ALA A 129 17.29 -18.73 5.28
N HIS A 130 17.02 -20.04 5.25
CA HIS A 130 16.05 -20.67 4.34
C HIS A 130 14.68 -19.96 4.32
N LYS A 131 14.21 -19.53 5.49
CA LYS A 131 12.93 -18.84 5.67
C LYS A 131 12.83 -17.51 4.91
N TYR A 132 13.93 -16.76 4.77
CA TYR A 132 13.95 -15.50 4.03
C TYR A 132 14.17 -15.75 2.55
N ARG A 133 15.05 -16.70 2.19
CA ARG A 133 15.27 -17.11 0.80
C ARG A 133 13.98 -17.55 0.12
N ARG A 134 13.12 -18.31 0.81
CA ARG A 134 11.80 -18.71 0.30
C ARG A 134 10.88 -17.51 0.02
N ARG A 135 10.99 -16.43 0.82
CA ARG A 135 10.15 -15.22 0.69
C ARG A 135 10.67 -14.27 -0.39
N LEU A 136 11.99 -14.18 -0.57
CA LEU A 136 12.62 -13.41 -1.64
C LEU A 136 12.33 -14.01 -3.03
N ARG A 137 12.21 -15.34 -3.14
CA ARG A 137 11.83 -16.00 -4.40
C ARG A 137 10.46 -15.59 -4.97
N GLY A 138 9.60 -15.00 -4.14
CA GLY A 138 8.28 -14.49 -4.53
C GLY A 138 8.35 -13.08 -5.08
N ASN A 139 7.70 -12.14 -4.40
CA ASN A 139 7.52 -10.75 -4.86
C ASN A 139 8.75 -9.86 -4.63
N PHE A 140 9.79 -10.35 -3.95
CA PHE A 140 10.97 -9.57 -3.55
C PHE A 140 12.24 -10.18 -4.14
N ARG A 141 12.20 -10.55 -5.43
CA ARG A 141 13.37 -11.11 -6.10
C ARG A 141 14.43 -10.04 -6.18
N PRO A 142 15.69 -10.34 -5.83
CA PRO A 142 16.74 -9.35 -6.01
C PRO A 142 16.90 -9.13 -7.52
N VAL A 143 16.82 -7.87 -7.93
CA VAL A 143 16.94 -7.44 -9.33
C VAL A 143 18.35 -6.94 -9.52
N HIS A 144 19.03 -7.41 -10.57
CA HIS A 144 20.38 -6.94 -10.86
C HIS A 144 20.39 -5.45 -11.20
N GLY A 145 21.31 -4.69 -10.60
CA GLY A 145 21.64 -3.34 -11.06
C GLY A 145 20.56 -2.27 -10.81
N ASN A 146 19.50 -2.57 -10.05
CA ASN A 146 18.53 -1.55 -9.66
C ASN A 146 19.00 -0.79 -8.39
N GLN A 147 20.13 -0.10 -8.51
CA GLN A 147 20.53 0.93 -7.53
C GLN A 147 19.63 2.17 -7.61
N SER A 148 18.29 2.02 -7.62
CA SER A 148 17.38 3.17 -7.53
C SER A 148 17.36 3.80 -6.14
N TRP A 149 18.29 3.45 -5.25
CA TRP A 149 18.59 4.15 -4.02
C TRP A 149 19.92 4.91 -4.16
N PRO A 150 19.89 6.23 -4.42
CA PRO A 150 21.10 7.03 -4.56
C PRO A 150 21.92 7.16 -3.25
N GLU A 151 21.32 6.85 -2.09
CA GLU A 151 21.93 7.16 -0.78
C GLU A 151 22.93 6.08 -0.29
N LEU A 152 22.72 4.80 -0.59
CA LEU A 152 23.61 3.73 -0.12
C LEU A 152 24.85 3.54 -1.01
N ALA A 153 24.77 3.89 -2.29
CA ALA A 153 25.91 3.91 -3.19
C ALA A 153 26.94 4.98 -2.78
N ALA A 154 26.47 6.15 -2.32
CA ALA A 154 27.33 7.22 -1.81
C ALA A 154 28.02 6.85 -0.48
N VAL A 155 27.34 6.10 0.38
CA VAL A 155 27.90 5.66 1.68
C VAL A 155 28.83 4.45 1.54
N GLN A 156 28.58 3.54 0.60
CA GLN A 156 29.46 2.40 0.33
C GLN A 156 30.65 2.75 -0.56
N ALA A 157 30.59 3.86 -1.33
CA ALA A 157 31.71 4.25 -2.14
C ALA A 157 32.93 4.57 -1.29
N GLY A 158 32.83 5.18 -0.10
CA GLY A 158 34.01 5.45 0.75
C GLY A 158 35.18 6.11 0.01
N VAL A 159 34.91 6.67 -1.17
CA VAL A 159 35.86 7.30 -2.08
C VAL A 159 35.59 8.76 -1.84
N SER A 160 36.45 9.35 -1.01
CA SER A 160 36.73 10.77 -1.05
C SER A 160 36.88 11.15 -2.52
N ILE A 161 36.00 12.02 -3.02
CA ILE A 161 36.18 12.64 -4.32
C ILE A 161 37.33 13.64 -4.13
N ASP A 162 38.56 13.13 -4.15
CA ASP A 162 39.73 13.93 -4.44
C ASP A 162 39.60 14.33 -5.91
N GLN A 163 39.22 15.58 -6.08
CA GLN A 163 39.08 16.28 -7.33
C GLN A 163 40.48 16.52 -7.93
N PRO A 164 40.86 15.89 -9.06
CA PRO A 164 42.03 16.34 -9.78
C PRO A 164 41.61 17.52 -10.64
N THR A 165 42.04 18.70 -10.24
CA THR A 165 42.20 19.84 -11.14
C THR A 165 43.02 19.42 -12.36
N ARG A 166 42.49 19.56 -13.57
CA ARG A 166 43.34 19.93 -14.72
C ARG A 166 42.56 20.72 -15.78
N PRO A 167 43.14 21.83 -16.29
CA PRO A 167 42.48 22.74 -17.21
C PRO A 167 42.73 22.36 -18.68
N ASP A 168 41.96 23.04 -19.53
CA ASP A 168 42.18 23.35 -20.96
C ASP A 168 42.33 22.19 -21.96
N SER A 169 41.38 22.12 -22.90
CA SER A 169 41.65 22.16 -24.34
C SER A 169 40.35 22.18 -25.15
N ALA A 170 40.15 23.29 -25.85
CA ALA A 170 39.22 23.42 -26.96
C ALA A 170 39.82 22.76 -28.21
N VAL A 171 39.07 21.94 -28.94
CA VAL A 171 39.22 21.74 -30.40
C VAL A 171 37.87 21.33 -31.00
N GLN A 172 37.45 22.07 -32.02
CA GLN A 172 36.34 21.80 -32.95
C GLN A 172 36.61 20.54 -33.78
N GLN A 173 35.56 19.80 -34.18
CA GLN A 173 35.47 19.32 -35.57
C GLN A 173 34.06 18.86 -35.96
N GLN A 174 33.48 19.62 -36.90
CA GLN A 174 32.41 19.21 -37.81
C GLN A 174 32.91 18.11 -38.74
N GLY A 175 32.08 17.11 -39.02
CA GLY A 175 32.38 16.09 -40.02
C GLY A 175 31.20 15.18 -40.37
N ALA A 176 30.62 15.45 -41.55
CA ALA A 176 30.00 14.52 -42.51
C ALA A 176 28.82 13.63 -42.10
N ALA A 177 27.68 13.92 -42.75
CA ALA A 177 26.45 13.15 -42.77
C ALA A 177 26.62 11.76 -43.41
N THR A 178 26.09 10.74 -42.75
CA THR A 178 25.77 9.42 -43.31
C THR A 178 24.24 9.23 -43.21
N PRO A 179 23.52 8.85 -44.28
CA PRO A 179 22.08 8.63 -44.19
C PRO A 179 21.80 7.32 -43.45
N ALA A 180 21.27 7.43 -42.23
CA ALA A 180 20.85 6.30 -41.42
C ALA A 180 19.58 5.65 -41.99
N PRO A 181 19.45 4.31 -41.88
CA PRO A 181 18.27 3.58 -42.34
C PRO A 181 17.04 4.02 -41.56
N ALA A 182 15.93 4.22 -42.28
CA ALA A 182 14.63 4.59 -41.73
C ALA A 182 14.18 3.54 -40.70
N THR A 183 14.47 3.78 -39.43
CA THR A 183 13.74 3.18 -38.33
C THR A 183 12.30 3.64 -38.49
N ALA A 184 11.42 2.69 -38.81
CA ALA A 184 9.98 2.89 -38.86
C ALA A 184 9.53 3.35 -37.46
N THR A 185 9.52 4.65 -37.25
CA THR A 185 8.92 5.29 -36.10
C THR A 185 7.43 5.07 -36.22
N SER A 186 6.94 3.99 -35.60
CA SER A 186 5.51 3.76 -35.48
C SER A 186 4.86 5.06 -35.00
N PRO A 187 3.93 5.66 -35.76
CA PRO A 187 3.27 6.89 -35.38
C PRO A 187 2.30 6.55 -34.26
N VAL A 188 2.82 6.43 -33.04
CA VAL A 188 2.01 6.47 -31.83
C VAL A 188 1.48 7.88 -31.78
N LEU A 189 0.25 8.05 -32.29
CA LEU A 189 -0.61 9.23 -32.23
C LEU A 189 -0.12 10.21 -31.15
N ALA A 190 0.73 11.14 -31.57
CA ALA A 190 1.12 12.28 -30.77
C ALA A 190 -0.16 13.11 -30.62
N VAL A 191 -0.88 12.88 -29.51
CA VAL A 191 -1.95 13.78 -29.08
C VAL A 191 -1.29 15.14 -28.89
N ALA A 192 -1.43 15.99 -29.92
CA ALA A 192 -0.86 17.32 -30.11
C ALA A 192 0.06 17.79 -28.97
N GLY A 193 1.37 17.53 -29.11
CA GLY A 193 2.42 18.15 -28.30
C GLY A 193 2.62 17.62 -26.87
N ARG A 194 1.97 16.54 -26.44
CA ARG A 194 2.21 15.97 -25.10
C ARG A 194 3.33 14.93 -25.11
N THR A 195 4.27 15.07 -24.19
CA THR A 195 5.38 14.12 -24.06
C THR A 195 4.91 12.80 -23.44
N ARG A 196 5.67 11.73 -23.65
CA ARG A 196 5.46 10.43 -23.00
C ARG A 196 5.39 10.57 -21.47
N ALA A 197 6.26 11.43 -20.91
CA ALA A 197 6.30 11.72 -19.48
C ALA A 197 5.02 12.40 -18.98
N ASP A 198 4.43 13.33 -19.75
CA ASP A 198 3.16 13.97 -19.41
C ASP A 198 2.00 12.97 -19.36
N THR A 199 2.07 11.96 -20.21
CA THR A 199 1.05 10.90 -20.27
C THR A 199 1.12 10.01 -19.02
N LEU A 200 2.32 9.63 -18.57
CA LEU A 200 2.51 8.88 -17.32
C LEU A 200 2.08 9.67 -16.09
N ASP A 201 2.42 10.96 -16.04
CA ASP A 201 1.95 11.88 -15.01
C ASP A 201 0.42 11.94 -14.96
N ALA A 202 -0.23 12.02 -16.13
CA ALA A 202 -1.67 12.07 -16.19
C ALA A 202 -2.31 10.77 -15.69
N VAL A 203 -1.70 9.61 -15.95
CA VAL A 203 -2.16 8.32 -15.40
C VAL A 203 -1.98 8.30 -13.89
N LEU A 204 -0.87 8.81 -13.37
CA LEU A 204 -0.64 8.95 -11.94
C LEU A 204 -1.69 9.86 -11.30
N GLY A 205 -1.97 11.01 -11.93
CA GLY A 205 -3.00 11.96 -11.54
C GLY A 205 -4.40 11.34 -11.53
N LEU A 206 -4.73 10.51 -12.52
CA LEU A 206 -5.97 9.73 -12.57
C LEU A 206 -6.05 8.73 -11.41
N PHE A 207 -4.97 7.98 -11.13
CA PHE A 207 -4.93 7.00 -10.05
C PHE A 207 -5.13 7.67 -8.68
N MET A 208 -4.45 8.79 -8.45
CA MET A 208 -4.63 9.59 -7.24
C MET A 208 -6.04 10.17 -7.17
N ALA A 209 -6.57 10.70 -8.28
CA ALA A 209 -7.93 11.23 -8.33
C ALA A 209 -8.99 10.14 -8.12
N LYS A 210 -8.78 8.90 -8.56
CA LYS A 210 -9.71 7.79 -8.28
C LYS A 210 -9.62 7.30 -6.84
N ARG A 211 -8.39 7.19 -6.32
CA ARG A 211 -8.13 6.73 -4.96
C ARG A 211 -8.60 7.74 -3.90
N PHE A 212 -8.39 9.02 -4.14
CA PHE A 212 -8.71 10.11 -3.20
C PHE A 212 -9.96 10.90 -3.58
N GLY A 213 -10.32 11.01 -4.86
CA GLY A 213 -11.57 11.66 -5.30
C GLY A 213 -12.81 10.79 -5.08
N GLY A 214 -12.63 9.51 -4.74
CA GLY A 214 -13.67 8.68 -4.13
C GLY A 214 -13.90 8.97 -2.64
N GLN A 215 -13.58 10.16 -2.14
CA GLN A 215 -13.76 10.59 -0.74
C GLN A 215 -15.23 10.84 -0.32
N LEU A 216 -16.20 10.58 -1.19
CA LEU A 216 -17.62 10.62 -0.81
C LEU A 216 -17.97 9.77 0.44
N PRO A 217 -17.33 8.63 0.74
CA PRO A 217 -17.55 7.92 2.01
C PRO A 217 -16.89 8.60 3.21
N ALA A 218 -15.85 9.41 3.02
CA ALA A 218 -15.23 10.16 4.13
C ALA A 218 -16.16 11.26 4.63
N LEU A 219 -16.98 11.86 3.75
CA LEU A 219 -18.04 12.80 4.15
C LEU A 219 -19.20 12.11 4.88
N LEU A 220 -19.49 10.84 4.58
CA LEU A 220 -20.44 10.04 5.37
C LEU A 220 -19.88 9.60 6.73
N LEU A 221 -18.55 9.62 6.92
CA LEU A 221 -17.91 9.38 8.21
C LEU A 221 -17.94 10.61 9.13
N VAL A 222 -18.14 11.83 8.61
CA VAL A 222 -18.24 13.05 9.45
C VAL A 222 -19.45 13.02 10.40
N PRO A 223 -20.69 12.69 9.97
CA PRO A 223 -21.81 12.57 10.90
C PRO A 223 -21.66 11.37 11.85
N VAL A 224 -21.01 10.29 11.42
CA VAL A 224 -20.70 9.13 12.29
C VAL A 224 -19.64 9.51 13.33
N GLY A 225 -18.68 10.36 12.99
CA GLY A 225 -17.70 10.93 13.92
C GLY A 225 -18.37 11.77 15.00
N GLY A 226 -19.39 12.56 14.65
CA GLY A 226 -20.19 13.31 15.63
C GLY A 226 -20.98 12.41 16.60
N LEU A 227 -21.51 11.29 16.08
CA LEU A 227 -22.23 10.30 16.89
C LEU A 227 -21.31 9.45 17.79
N ILE A 228 -20.06 9.22 17.40
CA ILE A 228 -19.12 8.35 18.16
C ILE A 228 -18.16 9.16 19.05
N ALA A 229 -17.81 10.40 18.69
CA ALA A 229 -16.95 11.26 19.51
C ALA A 229 -17.72 11.96 20.65
N GLY A 230 -19.04 11.80 20.75
CA GLY A 230 -19.86 12.54 21.71
C GLY A 230 -19.89 14.05 21.47
N THR A 231 -19.44 14.50 20.29
CA THR A 231 -19.35 15.91 19.92
C THR A 231 -20.47 16.35 18.98
N SER A 232 -21.49 15.52 18.72
CA SER A 232 -22.80 16.10 18.43
C SER A 232 -23.12 16.96 19.65
N ASN A 233 -23.11 18.28 19.49
CA ASN A 233 -23.42 19.25 20.53
C ASN A 233 -24.30 18.60 21.59
N ALA A 234 -23.72 18.31 22.76
CA ALA A 234 -24.45 17.97 23.96
C ALA A 234 -25.17 19.22 24.47
N ASP A 235 -25.83 19.93 23.56
CA ASP A 235 -26.99 20.71 23.89
C ASP A 235 -28.01 19.62 24.23
N GLY A 236 -28.06 19.24 25.51
CA GLY A 236 -29.14 18.39 26.00
C GLY A 236 -30.45 18.89 25.38
N GLU A 237 -31.32 17.97 25.00
CA GLU A 237 -32.60 18.41 24.46
C GLU A 237 -33.31 19.13 25.60
N TYR A 238 -33.51 20.45 25.48
CA TYR A 238 -34.12 21.22 26.55
C TYR A 238 -35.55 20.73 26.71
N ASN A 239 -35.81 20.01 27.80
CA ASN A 239 -37.14 19.51 28.06
C ASN A 239 -37.97 20.66 28.60
N VAL A 240 -38.85 21.20 27.75
CA VAL A 240 -39.70 22.36 28.04
C VAL A 240 -40.59 22.13 29.26
N TYR A 241 -40.88 20.88 29.62
CA TYR A 241 -41.73 20.55 30.76
C TYR A 241 -40.98 20.48 32.09
N THR A 242 -39.70 20.11 32.08
CA THR A 242 -38.88 20.04 33.30
C THR A 242 -37.98 21.26 33.48
N GLY A 243 -37.80 22.05 32.42
CA GLY A 243 -36.91 23.20 32.40
C GLY A 243 -35.43 22.84 32.50
N GLN A 244 -35.08 21.56 32.30
CA GLN A 244 -33.72 21.04 32.40
C GLN A 244 -33.25 20.42 31.09
N TYR A 245 -31.94 20.43 30.91
CA TYR A 245 -31.26 19.74 29.82
C TYR A 245 -31.18 18.26 30.18
N GLU A 246 -31.88 17.39 29.45
CA GLU A 246 -31.81 15.95 29.66
C GLU A 246 -30.73 15.31 28.78
N GLU A 247 -29.89 14.48 29.40
CA GLU A 247 -28.83 13.76 28.70
C GLU A 247 -29.42 12.56 27.95
N LYS A 248 -29.53 12.69 26.63
CA LYS A 248 -30.04 11.61 25.79
C LYS A 248 -28.98 10.52 25.67
N GLN A 249 -29.16 9.40 26.37
CA GLN A 249 -28.28 8.25 26.24
C GLN A 249 -28.23 7.79 24.77
N VAL A 250 -27.02 7.73 24.22
CA VAL A 250 -26.80 7.24 22.86
C VAL A 250 -27.27 5.78 22.82
N SER A 251 -28.25 5.49 21.96
CA SER A 251 -28.77 4.12 21.87
C SER A 251 -27.68 3.20 21.32
N GLY A 252 -27.52 2.01 21.91
CA GLY A 252 -26.55 1.02 21.41
C GLY A 252 -26.76 0.67 19.93
N GLY A 253 -28.00 0.79 19.43
CA GLY A 253 -28.34 0.64 18.02
C GLY A 253 -27.69 1.70 17.12
N ALA A 254 -27.58 2.95 17.57
CA ALA A 254 -26.90 4.01 16.81
C ALA A 254 -25.40 3.74 16.66
N VAL A 255 -24.75 3.24 17.72
CA VAL A 255 -23.32 2.89 17.69
C VAL A 255 -23.07 1.69 16.77
N ALA A 256 -23.89 0.65 16.86
CA ALA A 256 -23.79 -0.52 16.00
C ALA A 256 -24.00 -0.16 14.51
N ALA A 257 -24.98 0.69 14.21
CA ALA A 257 -25.22 1.18 12.85
C ALA A 257 -24.04 2.03 12.33
N GLY A 258 -23.48 2.90 13.16
CA GLY A 258 -22.31 3.71 12.83
C GLY A 258 -21.08 2.85 12.48
N LEU A 259 -20.79 1.83 13.29
CA LEU A 259 -19.70 0.88 13.02
C LEU A 259 -19.95 0.04 11.77
N GLY A 260 -21.19 -0.41 11.56
CA GLY A 260 -21.58 -1.14 10.35
C GLY A 260 -21.35 -0.33 9.07
N LEU A 261 -21.72 0.95 9.08
CA LEU A 261 -21.46 1.88 7.98
C LEU A 261 -19.97 2.15 7.80
N ALA A 262 -19.21 2.32 8.89
CA ALA A 262 -17.77 2.52 8.81
C ALA A 262 -17.06 1.30 8.18
N LEU A 263 -17.39 0.08 8.60
CA LEU A 263 -16.86 -1.16 8.01
C LEU A 263 -17.28 -1.32 6.55
N GLY A 264 -18.57 -1.11 6.24
CA GLY A 264 -19.08 -1.14 4.88
C GLY A 264 -18.35 -0.17 3.97
N SER A 265 -18.10 1.06 4.46
CA SER A 265 -17.36 2.09 3.73
C SER A 265 -15.91 1.70 3.46
N ALA A 266 -15.22 1.10 4.44
CA ALA A 266 -13.84 0.65 4.32
C ALA A 266 -13.69 -0.50 3.32
N VAL A 267 -14.58 -1.50 3.38
CA VAL A 267 -14.61 -2.62 2.43
C VAL A 267 -14.94 -2.13 1.03
N TYR A 268 -15.94 -1.26 0.90
CA TYR A 268 -16.29 -0.63 -0.37
C TYR A 268 -15.11 0.13 -0.98
N MET A 269 -14.41 0.94 -0.18
CA MET A 269 -13.19 1.64 -0.59
C MET A 269 -12.11 0.67 -1.06
N PHE A 270 -11.90 -0.43 -0.35
CA PHE A 270 -10.87 -1.40 -0.71
C PHE A 270 -11.18 -2.07 -2.05
N VAL A 271 -12.43 -2.52 -2.26
CA VAL A 271 -12.87 -3.18 -3.50
C VAL A 271 -12.80 -2.20 -4.69
N HIS A 272 -13.25 -0.95 -4.51
CA HIS A 272 -13.28 0.03 -5.60
C HIS A 272 -11.91 0.67 -5.88
N ASN A 273 -11.03 0.77 -4.89
CA ASN A 273 -9.68 1.34 -5.07
C ASN A 273 -8.62 0.30 -5.43
N ALA A 274 -8.88 -1.00 -5.26
CA ALA A 274 -7.97 -2.09 -5.65
C ALA A 274 -7.41 -1.96 -7.09
N PRO A 275 -8.20 -1.64 -8.13
CA PRO A 275 -7.66 -1.47 -9.49
C PRO A 275 -6.73 -0.27 -9.65
N TYR A 276 -6.82 0.73 -8.77
CA TYR A 276 -6.04 1.98 -8.82
C TYR A 276 -4.88 1.98 -7.80
N SER A 277 -4.29 0.82 -7.54
CA SER A 277 -3.15 0.67 -6.63
C SER A 277 -1.82 1.14 -7.26
N MET A 278 -0.84 1.52 -6.43
CA MET A 278 0.49 1.91 -6.94
C MET A 278 1.24 0.76 -7.62
N ALA A 279 0.98 -0.49 -7.24
CA ALA A 279 1.55 -1.65 -7.92
C ALA A 279 1.07 -1.74 -9.37
N LYS A 280 -0.22 -1.48 -9.62
CA LYS A 280 -0.79 -1.43 -10.97
C LYS A 280 -0.28 -0.25 -11.78
N PHE A 281 -0.04 0.89 -11.13
CA PHE A 281 0.62 2.02 -11.78
C PHE A 281 2.04 1.68 -12.23
N GLN A 282 2.86 1.07 -11.38
CA GLN A 282 4.23 0.65 -11.72
C GLN A 282 4.26 -0.39 -12.84
N GLU A 283 3.34 -1.36 -12.83
CA GLU A 283 3.19 -2.34 -13.91
C GLU A 283 2.89 -1.65 -15.25
N LEU A 284 1.98 -0.67 -15.23
CA LEU A 284 1.61 0.10 -16.41
C LEU A 284 2.75 1.02 -16.87
N GLU A 285 3.48 1.65 -15.96
CA GLU A 285 4.65 2.46 -16.26
C GLU A 285 5.74 1.62 -16.93
N ALA A 286 6.02 0.43 -16.41
CA ALA A 286 6.98 -0.51 -17.00
C ALA A 286 6.55 -0.94 -18.42
N ALA A 287 5.28 -1.35 -18.59
CA ALA A 287 4.73 -1.73 -19.89
C ALA A 287 4.77 -0.56 -20.89
N TYR A 288 4.39 0.64 -20.44
CA TYR A 288 4.40 1.83 -21.26
C TYR A 288 5.81 2.20 -21.67
N ASN A 289 6.79 2.14 -20.78
CA ASN A 289 8.21 2.38 -21.08
C ASN A 289 8.77 1.35 -22.07
N ALA A 290 8.32 0.10 -22.00
CA ALA A 290 8.63 -0.97 -22.95
C ALA A 290 8.02 -0.78 -24.35
N GLY A 291 7.33 0.33 -24.61
CA GLY A 291 6.74 0.64 -25.91
C GLY A 291 5.30 0.14 -26.09
N GLN A 292 4.71 -0.49 -25.07
CA GLN A 292 3.30 -0.86 -25.17
C GLN A 292 2.41 0.39 -25.11
N PRO A 293 1.37 0.46 -25.95
CA PRO A 293 0.43 1.58 -25.90
C PRO A 293 -0.37 1.54 -24.59
N LEU A 294 -0.81 2.71 -24.14
CA LEU A 294 -1.63 2.83 -22.95
C LEU A 294 -3.00 2.13 -23.17
N PRO A 295 -3.50 1.31 -22.21
CA PRO A 295 -4.77 0.60 -22.36
C PRO A 295 -5.91 1.55 -22.79
N PRO A 296 -6.76 1.16 -23.76
CA PRO A 296 -7.79 2.04 -24.32
C PRO A 296 -8.77 2.55 -23.24
N ALA A 297 -9.11 1.71 -22.26
CA ALA A 297 -9.97 2.08 -21.14
C ALA A 297 -9.37 3.22 -20.28
N LEU A 298 -8.04 3.24 -20.10
CA LEU A 298 -7.38 4.31 -19.35
C LEU A 298 -7.22 5.57 -20.20
N ARG A 299 -6.91 5.43 -21.49
CA ARG A 299 -6.87 6.57 -22.43
C ARG A 299 -8.19 7.33 -22.44
N ALA A 300 -9.32 6.63 -22.50
CA ALA A 300 -10.65 7.23 -22.46
C ALA A 300 -10.97 7.95 -21.13
N GLN A 301 -10.32 7.54 -20.03
CA GLN A 301 -10.50 8.17 -18.71
C GLN A 301 -9.57 9.35 -18.46
N LEU A 302 -8.52 9.54 -19.28
CA LEU A 302 -7.62 10.67 -19.14
C LEU A 302 -8.31 11.97 -19.55
N LYS A 303 -8.44 12.90 -18.60
CA LYS A 303 -9.01 14.24 -18.78
C LYS A 303 -7.90 15.27 -18.61
N PRO A 304 -8.01 16.49 -19.16
CA PRO A 304 -7.02 17.55 -19.00
C PRO A 304 -6.58 17.76 -17.55
N LYS A 305 -7.54 17.79 -16.61
CA LYS A 305 -7.27 17.92 -15.16
C LYS A 305 -6.33 16.86 -14.57
N HIS A 306 -6.24 15.68 -15.17
CA HIS A 306 -5.33 14.63 -14.67
C HIS A 306 -3.86 14.94 -15.01
N PHE A 307 -3.62 15.66 -16.12
CA PHE A 307 -2.29 16.13 -16.48
C PHE A 307 -1.82 17.19 -15.48
N ASP A 308 -2.70 18.10 -15.07
CA ASP A 308 -2.41 19.10 -14.04
C ASP A 308 -2.07 18.45 -12.71
N SER A 309 -2.92 17.53 -12.24
CA SER A 309 -2.71 16.86 -10.95
C SER A 309 -1.47 15.96 -10.93
N GLY A 310 -1.15 15.32 -12.06
CA GLY A 310 0.09 14.57 -12.24
C GLY A 310 1.34 15.44 -12.05
N ARG A 311 1.37 16.59 -12.74
CA ARG A 311 2.48 17.56 -12.63
C ARG A 311 2.62 18.12 -11.22
N GLU A 312 1.52 18.49 -10.58
CA GLU A 312 1.53 18.96 -9.18
C GLU A 312 2.11 17.91 -8.24
N TRP A 313 1.75 16.64 -8.43
CA TRP A 313 2.27 15.54 -7.63
C TRP A 313 3.77 15.33 -7.85
N ARG A 314 4.23 15.35 -9.10
CA ARG A 314 5.66 15.28 -9.45
C ARG A 314 6.44 16.42 -8.78
N ASN A 315 5.95 17.66 -8.88
CA ASN A 315 6.55 18.83 -8.24
C ASN A 315 6.58 18.69 -6.70
N LYS A 316 5.51 18.15 -6.10
CA LYS A 316 5.45 17.88 -4.66
C LYS A 316 6.48 16.85 -4.22
N MET A 317 6.67 15.77 -4.98
CA MET A 317 7.68 14.75 -4.69
C MET A 317 9.10 15.30 -4.87
N ALA A 318 9.34 16.09 -5.92
CA ALA A 318 10.62 16.76 -6.14
C ALA A 318 10.99 17.72 -4.99
N ARG A 319 10.02 18.48 -4.45
CA ARG A 319 10.23 19.33 -3.27
C ARG A 319 10.56 18.52 -2.02
N ARG A 320 9.93 17.35 -1.84
CA ARG A 320 10.20 16.47 -0.69
C ARG A 320 11.60 15.84 -0.76
N ALA A 321 12.06 15.50 -1.95
CA ALA A 321 13.40 14.93 -2.14
C ALA A 321 14.55 15.93 -1.89
N ARG A 322 14.25 17.24 -1.86
CA ARG A 322 15.23 18.30 -1.56
C ARG A 322 15.29 18.68 -0.08
N ARG A 323 14.39 18.14 0.74
CA ARG A 323 14.35 18.37 2.20
C ARG A 323 14.97 17.18 2.91
#